data_AF-A0A7S4GN24-F1
#
_entry.id   AF-A0A7S4GN24-F1
#
_cell.length_a   1.000
_cell.length_b   1.000
_cell.length_c   1.000
_cell.angle_alpha   90.00
_cell.angle_beta   90.00
_cell.angle_gamma   90.00
#
_symmetry.space_group_name_H-M   'P 1'
#
loop_
_entity.id
_entity.type
_entity.pdbx_description
1 polymer ?
#
loop_
_entity_poly.entity_id
_entity_poly.type
_entity_poly.pdbx_seq_one_letter_code
_entity_poly.pdbx_strand_id
1 'polypeptide(L)'
;HARSILPVHEGADVYIRYKAPKIKDCSLIDGGGWKLVRHVPGRMRWHPARDHLRGTARYGTPSKLPSAAPWSIRFNKTPFNKLVRHVPPGFKWHPARDHLRGTAKYGTPSKLPSAAPWSVKFNKAKYNEFLFATGDCQRWLIARKWSVMAQYANAHRWIEKSSQKSKRYAARWYHRWRVPHEPWISVTDHGSAVHSGHVLYGGNNFGNIHASRVLPKHLGANVWIRNRQIKKTCAHLNGGGWTRVRHVPAGYKNWHPAKDQLRGTVAYGKKSEYVTAPAWSVRFDATPFNQFMFATGDCKKWLVAPKWSAQGQ
;
A
#
# COMPACT_ATOMS: atom_id res chain seq x y z
N HIS A 1 42.43 36.43 -29.96
CA HIS A 1 41.10 35.81 -30.03
C HIS A 1 39.98 36.65 -29.39
N ALA A 2 40.06 37.13 -28.15
CA ALA A 2 38.96 37.92 -27.56
C ALA A 2 38.65 39.26 -28.28
N ARG A 3 39.70 39.97 -28.75
CA ARG A 3 39.57 41.25 -29.48
C ARG A 3 38.85 41.18 -30.83
N SER A 4 38.72 39.99 -31.41
CA SER A 4 38.02 39.78 -32.70
C SER A 4 36.60 39.21 -32.55
N ILE A 5 36.21 38.79 -31.34
CA ILE A 5 34.94 38.05 -31.09
C ILE A 5 33.95 38.90 -30.31
N LEU A 6 34.41 39.59 -29.25
CA LEU A 6 33.53 40.33 -28.33
C LEU A 6 32.79 41.53 -28.96
N PRO A 7 33.36 42.30 -29.91
CA PRO A 7 32.66 43.44 -30.53
C PRO A 7 31.59 43.05 -31.56
N VAL A 8 31.69 41.87 -32.17
CA VAL A 8 30.78 41.39 -33.24
C VAL A 8 29.61 40.59 -32.66
N HIS A 9 29.74 40.10 -31.42
CA HIS A 9 28.80 39.16 -30.80
C HIS A 9 28.31 39.62 -29.41
N GLU A 10 28.29 40.93 -29.16
CA GLU A 10 27.67 41.52 -27.96
C GLU A 10 28.20 40.96 -26.62
N GLY A 11 29.49 40.61 -26.55
CA GLY A 11 30.12 40.10 -25.32
C GLY A 11 30.08 38.57 -25.17
N ALA A 12 30.18 38.09 -23.93
CA ALA A 12 30.18 36.67 -23.59
C ALA A 12 29.58 36.46 -22.19
N ASP A 13 28.44 35.76 -22.13
CA ASP A 13 27.71 35.51 -20.89
C ASP A 13 27.86 34.06 -20.43
N VAL A 14 27.95 33.88 -19.11
CA VAL A 14 27.94 32.56 -18.46
C VAL A 14 26.63 32.38 -17.71
N TYR A 15 25.82 31.42 -18.16
CA TYR A 15 24.51 31.12 -17.58
C TYR A 15 24.59 29.92 -16.63
N ILE A 16 23.99 30.05 -15.43
CA ILE A 16 23.74 28.93 -14.51
C ILE A 16 22.23 28.69 -14.38
N ARG A 17 21.81 27.42 -14.31
CA ARG A 17 20.40 27.02 -14.18
C ARG A 17 20.23 25.97 -13.09
N TYR A 18 19.44 26.28 -12.05
CA TYR A 18 18.96 25.26 -11.12
C TYR A 18 17.78 24.50 -11.75
N LYS A 19 18.02 23.27 -12.20
CA LYS A 19 16.94 22.35 -12.57
C LYS A 19 16.48 21.65 -11.29
N ALA A 20 15.38 22.12 -10.70
CA ALA A 20 14.79 21.49 -9.52
C ALA A 20 14.63 19.98 -9.77
N PRO A 21 15.12 19.11 -8.85
CA PRO A 21 14.88 17.69 -8.94
C PRO A 21 13.37 17.43 -9.03
N LYS A 22 12.92 16.71 -10.06
CA LYS A 22 11.51 16.31 -10.13
C LYS A 22 11.22 15.37 -8.96
N ILE A 23 10.41 15.82 -8.00
CA ILE A 23 9.79 14.92 -7.03
C ILE A 23 8.93 13.94 -7.82
N LYS A 24 9.21 12.64 -7.66
CA LYS A 24 8.50 11.59 -8.37
C LYS A 24 7.22 11.27 -7.61
N ASP A 25 6.12 11.08 -8.34
CA ASP A 25 4.92 10.53 -7.72
C ASP A 25 5.13 9.04 -7.41
N CYS A 26 5.44 8.74 -6.15
CA CYS A 26 5.64 7.36 -5.71
C CYS A 26 4.34 6.56 -5.60
N SER A 27 3.18 7.15 -5.94
CA SER A 27 1.91 6.43 -6.02
C SER A 27 1.99 5.22 -6.95
N LEU A 28 2.98 5.18 -7.86
CA LEU A 28 3.21 4.14 -8.89
C LEU A 28 4.10 2.96 -8.45
N ILE A 29 4.65 2.98 -7.24
CA ILE A 29 5.51 1.91 -6.73
C ILE A 29 4.72 0.62 -6.46
N ASP A 30 5.36 -0.53 -6.73
CA ASP A 30 4.75 -1.88 -6.64
C ASP A 30 3.48 -1.98 -7.50
N GLY A 31 3.61 -1.52 -8.75
CA GLY A 31 2.56 -1.54 -9.77
C GLY A 31 1.45 -0.53 -9.51
N GLY A 32 1.76 0.65 -8.99
CA GLY A 32 0.71 1.61 -8.71
C GLY A 32 -0.16 1.90 -9.94
N GLY A 33 -1.40 2.31 -9.67
CA GLY A 33 -2.60 1.83 -10.37
C GLY A 33 -2.90 2.35 -11.78
N TRP A 34 -1.92 2.51 -12.68
CA TRP A 34 -2.22 2.70 -14.09
C TRP A 34 -2.40 1.37 -14.79
N LYS A 35 -3.66 0.99 -14.95
CA LYS A 35 -4.09 0.06 -15.99
C LYS A 35 -4.56 0.93 -17.16
N LEU A 36 -4.32 0.52 -18.40
CA LEU A 36 -5.10 1.05 -19.50
C LEU A 36 -6.54 0.63 -19.21
N VAL A 37 -7.32 1.55 -18.66
CA VAL A 37 -8.71 1.31 -18.22
C VAL A 37 -9.69 1.80 -19.26
N ARG A 38 -9.19 2.56 -20.25
CA ARG A 38 -9.94 3.11 -21.35
C ARG A 38 -9.00 3.31 -22.54
N HIS A 39 -9.43 2.89 -23.73
CA HIS A 39 -8.67 3.06 -24.98
C HIS A 39 -9.62 3.49 -26.12
N VAL A 40 -9.15 4.41 -26.97
CA VAL A 40 -9.81 4.82 -28.22
C VAL A 40 -8.75 4.81 -29.33
N PRO A 41 -9.00 4.15 -30.46
CA PRO A 41 -8.09 4.17 -31.59
C PRO A 41 -8.04 5.54 -32.28
N GLY A 42 -6.91 5.89 -32.89
CA GLY A 42 -6.56 7.22 -33.41
C GLY A 42 -7.38 7.74 -34.62
N ARG A 43 -8.55 7.18 -34.90
CA ARG A 43 -9.44 7.58 -36.01
C ARG A 43 -10.92 7.74 -35.59
N MET A 44 -11.20 7.73 -34.29
CA MET A 44 -12.56 7.92 -33.72
C MET A 44 -12.68 9.25 -32.97
N ARG A 45 -13.91 9.72 -32.75
CA ARG A 45 -14.21 10.84 -31.81
C ARG A 45 -13.82 10.48 -30.36
N TRP A 46 -13.83 11.48 -29.47
CA TRP A 46 -13.61 11.34 -28.02
C TRP A 46 -14.35 10.14 -27.40
N HIS A 47 -13.83 9.58 -26.28
CA HIS A 47 -14.39 8.42 -25.59
C HIS A 47 -15.92 8.51 -25.37
N PRO A 48 -16.70 7.43 -25.61
CA PRO A 48 -18.17 7.42 -25.46
C PRO A 48 -18.64 7.44 -24.00
N ALA A 49 -17.72 7.52 -23.03
CA ALA A 49 -18.03 7.52 -21.62
C ALA A 49 -18.62 8.86 -21.16
N ARG A 50 -19.83 8.84 -20.61
CA ARG A 50 -20.47 10.00 -19.97
C ARG A 50 -20.24 10.05 -18.45
N ASP A 51 -19.30 9.25 -17.94
CA ASP A 51 -19.05 9.12 -16.51
C ASP A 51 -18.24 10.27 -15.90
N HIS A 52 -17.87 11.29 -16.69
CA HIS A 52 -17.07 12.43 -16.22
C HIS A 52 -15.78 11.97 -15.52
N LEU A 53 -15.15 10.92 -16.06
CA LEU A 53 -13.93 10.29 -15.53
C LEU A 53 -14.10 9.64 -14.14
N ARG A 54 -15.33 9.48 -13.63
CA ARG A 54 -15.62 8.81 -12.34
C ARG A 54 -15.28 7.32 -12.34
N GLY A 55 -15.03 6.71 -13.50
CA GLY A 55 -14.59 5.32 -13.64
C GLY A 55 -15.69 4.28 -13.46
N THR A 56 -16.93 4.66 -13.77
CA THR A 56 -18.12 3.79 -13.73
C THR A 56 -18.48 3.21 -15.10
N ALA A 57 -18.01 3.83 -16.19
CA ALA A 57 -18.35 3.40 -17.56
C ALA A 57 -17.63 2.09 -17.95
N ARG A 58 -18.41 1.16 -18.54
CA ARG A 58 -17.94 -0.13 -19.06
C ARG A 58 -18.50 -0.34 -20.46
N TYR A 59 -17.63 -0.62 -21.44
CA TYR A 59 -17.99 -0.93 -22.83
C TYR A 59 -16.81 -1.57 -23.56
N GLY A 60 -17.08 -2.30 -24.65
CA GLY A 60 -16.05 -2.97 -25.46
C GLY A 60 -15.30 -4.12 -24.74
N THR A 61 -14.43 -4.81 -25.47
CA THR A 61 -13.62 -5.93 -24.97
C THR A 61 -12.15 -5.50 -24.89
N PRO A 62 -11.50 -5.52 -23.71
CA PRO A 62 -10.09 -5.16 -23.59
C PRO A 62 -9.19 -6.08 -24.41
N SER A 63 -8.36 -5.51 -25.30
CA SER A 63 -7.38 -6.24 -26.11
C SER A 63 -5.97 -5.66 -25.95
N LYS A 64 -4.95 -6.42 -26.37
CA LYS A 64 -3.59 -5.90 -26.54
C LYS A 64 -3.60 -4.78 -27.58
N LEU A 65 -2.69 -3.81 -27.43
CA LEU A 65 -2.54 -2.71 -28.38
C LEU A 65 -1.70 -3.14 -29.60
N PRO A 66 -2.04 -2.67 -30.80
CA PRO A 66 -3.14 -1.76 -31.14
C PRO A 66 -4.52 -2.46 -31.15
N SER A 67 -5.57 -1.78 -30.68
CA SER A 67 -6.95 -2.29 -30.66
C SER A 67 -7.79 -1.58 -31.72
N ALA A 68 -8.59 -2.33 -32.48
CA ALA A 68 -9.45 -1.78 -33.54
C ALA A 68 -10.73 -1.11 -33.01
N ALA A 69 -11.11 -1.36 -31.75
CA ALA A 69 -12.35 -0.88 -31.15
C ALA A 69 -12.13 -0.21 -29.78
N PRO A 70 -12.92 0.82 -29.42
CA PRO A 70 -12.80 1.48 -28.13
C PRO A 70 -13.34 0.59 -27.01
N TRP A 71 -12.70 0.64 -25.85
CA TRP A 71 -13.14 -0.12 -24.68
C TRP A 71 -12.88 0.64 -23.38
N SER A 72 -13.65 0.31 -22.34
CA SER A 72 -13.55 0.82 -20.97
C SER A 72 -13.90 -0.28 -19.97
N ILE A 73 -13.12 -0.38 -18.90
CA ILE A 73 -13.46 -1.19 -17.72
C ILE A 73 -13.80 -0.27 -16.53
N ARG A 74 -14.51 -0.78 -15.52
CA ARG A 74 -14.73 -0.03 -14.27
C ARG A 74 -13.43 0.10 -13.48
N PHE A 75 -13.11 1.32 -13.03
CA PHE A 75 -11.92 1.61 -12.23
C PHE A 75 -12.20 2.40 -10.94
N ASN A 76 -13.47 2.66 -10.64
CA ASN A 76 -13.93 3.30 -9.40
C ASN A 76 -13.77 2.44 -8.12
N LYS A 77 -13.25 1.20 -8.20
CA LYS A 77 -13.09 0.26 -7.07
C LYS A 77 -11.67 -0.26 -6.86
N THR A 78 -10.68 0.26 -7.58
CA THR A 78 -9.27 -0.13 -7.45
C THR A 78 -8.65 0.61 -6.25
N PRO A 79 -7.89 -0.03 -5.35
CA PRO A 79 -7.30 0.69 -4.22
C PRO A 79 -6.20 1.63 -4.69
N PHE A 80 -6.52 2.92 -4.75
CA PHE A 80 -5.58 3.99 -4.99
C PHE A 80 -4.68 4.17 -3.75
N ASN A 81 -3.37 4.31 -3.97
CA ASN A 81 -2.45 4.79 -2.94
C ASN A 81 -2.87 6.22 -2.56
N LYS A 82 -3.48 6.39 -1.39
CA LYS A 82 -3.85 7.72 -0.88
C LYS A 82 -2.66 8.29 -0.12
N LEU A 83 -2.08 9.38 -0.63
CA LEU A 83 -1.07 10.15 0.09
C LEU A 83 -1.74 10.80 1.31
N VAL A 84 -1.19 10.56 2.50
CA VAL A 84 -1.79 11.02 3.76
C VAL A 84 -0.87 11.89 4.60
N ARG A 85 0.43 11.87 4.34
CA ARG A 85 1.42 12.65 5.09
C ARG A 85 2.64 12.93 4.24
N HIS A 86 3.17 14.14 4.36
CA HIS A 86 4.36 14.62 3.67
C HIS A 86 5.27 15.39 4.63
N VAL A 87 6.58 15.30 4.42
CA VAL A 87 7.59 16.20 4.96
C VAL A 87 8.56 16.58 3.83
N PRO A 88 8.87 17.88 3.63
CA PRO A 88 9.79 18.34 2.60
C PRO A 88 11.26 17.95 2.93
N PRO A 89 12.21 18.14 2.00
CA PRO A 89 13.62 18.10 2.34
C PRO A 89 13.94 19.08 3.49
N GLY A 90 14.77 18.63 4.42
CA GLY A 90 15.09 19.35 5.65
C GLY A 90 15.72 18.44 6.70
N PHE A 91 15.86 18.91 7.94
CA PHE A 91 16.57 18.19 8.99
C PHE A 91 15.67 17.66 10.11
N LYS A 92 14.36 17.66 9.90
CA LYS A 92 13.36 17.20 10.87
C LYS A 92 12.33 16.32 10.18
N TRP A 93 12.01 15.18 10.80
CA TRP A 93 10.94 14.28 10.36
C TRP A 93 9.54 14.89 10.57
N HIS A 94 8.49 14.10 10.32
CA HIS A 94 7.11 14.57 10.40
C HIS A 94 6.78 15.17 11.79
N PRO A 95 6.08 16.32 11.86
CA PRO A 95 5.62 16.90 13.12
C PRO A 95 4.71 16.00 13.97
N ALA A 96 4.09 14.99 13.36
CA ALA A 96 3.12 14.12 13.99
C ALA A 96 3.66 13.37 15.21
N ARG A 97 2.91 13.40 16.33
CA ARG A 97 3.14 12.59 17.55
C ARG A 97 2.12 11.46 17.70
N ASP A 98 1.41 11.12 16.63
CA ASP A 98 0.25 10.25 16.66
C ASP A 98 0.57 8.77 16.53
N HIS A 99 1.85 8.38 16.61
CA HIS A 99 2.25 6.97 16.50
C HIS A 99 1.74 6.31 15.20
N LEU A 100 1.68 7.07 14.09
CA LEU A 100 1.07 6.66 12.82
C LEU A 100 -0.41 6.23 12.89
N ARG A 101 -1.11 6.49 14.01
CA ARG A 101 -2.54 6.20 14.16
C ARG A 101 -3.41 7.01 13.21
N GLY A 102 -2.88 8.08 12.62
CA GLY A 102 -3.54 8.89 11.61
C GLY A 102 -4.50 9.91 12.19
N THR A 103 -4.27 10.36 13.43
CA THR A 103 -5.05 11.39 14.11
C THR A 103 -4.46 12.79 13.92
N ALA A 104 -3.15 12.90 13.61
CA ALA A 104 -2.49 14.18 13.41
C ALA A 104 -2.95 14.85 12.11
N LYS A 105 -3.37 16.12 12.24
CA LYS A 105 -3.69 17.03 11.13
C LYS A 105 -2.87 18.31 11.30
N TYR A 106 -2.13 18.70 10.27
CA TYR A 106 -1.35 19.94 10.23
C TYR A 106 -1.03 20.30 8.79
N GLY A 107 -0.70 21.56 8.55
CA GLY A 107 -0.40 22.10 7.21
C GLY A 107 -1.58 22.01 6.24
N THR A 108 -1.33 22.45 5.01
CA THR A 108 -2.30 22.41 3.91
C THR A 108 -1.88 21.35 2.89
N PRO A 109 -2.67 20.29 2.66
CA PRO A 109 -2.35 19.29 1.66
C PRO A 109 -2.25 19.91 0.27
N SER A 110 -1.12 19.70 -0.41
CA SER A 110 -0.89 20.15 -1.77
C SER A 110 -0.46 18.98 -2.66
N LYS A 111 -0.47 19.19 -3.98
CA LYS A 111 0.27 18.32 -4.90
C LYS A 111 1.76 18.32 -4.52
N LEU A 112 2.46 17.23 -4.80
CA LEU A 112 3.92 17.16 -4.65
C LEU A 112 4.58 17.85 -5.86
N PRO A 113 5.69 18.58 -5.67
CA PRO A 113 6.37 18.90 -4.41
C PRO A 113 5.57 19.84 -3.51
N SER A 114 5.76 19.72 -2.19
CA SER A 114 5.25 20.69 -1.22
C SER A 114 6.43 21.26 -0.43
N ALA A 115 6.43 22.57 -0.20
CA ALA A 115 7.50 23.25 0.56
C ALA A 115 7.31 23.11 2.08
N ALA A 116 6.11 22.74 2.54
CA ALA A 116 5.77 22.64 3.95
C ALA A 116 5.27 21.23 4.30
N PRO A 117 5.54 20.74 5.53
CA PRO A 117 5.00 19.45 5.97
C PRO A 117 3.49 19.53 6.15
N TRP A 118 2.79 18.46 5.78
CA TRP A 118 1.34 18.36 6.00
C TRP A 118 0.91 16.93 6.33
N SER A 119 -0.24 16.80 7.00
CA SER A 119 -0.89 15.53 7.32
C SER A 119 -2.41 15.70 7.30
N VAL A 120 -3.11 14.73 6.70
CA VAL A 120 -4.57 14.61 6.81
C VAL A 120 -4.94 13.50 7.79
N LYS A 121 -6.12 13.59 8.40
CA LYS A 121 -6.64 12.48 9.21
C LYS A 121 -6.91 11.26 8.31
N PHE A 122 -6.42 10.10 8.72
CA PHE A 122 -6.66 8.82 8.05
C PHE A 122 -7.02 7.69 9.02
N ASN A 123 -7.15 7.99 10.31
CA ASN A 123 -7.59 7.05 11.34
C ASN A 123 -8.96 6.40 11.07
N LYS A 124 -9.86 7.11 10.37
CA LYS A 124 -11.18 6.60 9.96
C LYS A 124 -11.20 5.92 8.58
N ALA A 125 -10.09 5.95 7.84
CA ALA A 125 -10.04 5.35 6.51
C ALA A 125 -9.96 3.82 6.59
N LYS A 126 -10.56 3.13 5.62
CA LYS A 126 -10.38 1.69 5.43
C LYS A 126 -9.10 1.45 4.63
N TYR A 127 -8.09 0.85 5.26
CA TYR A 127 -6.80 0.49 4.63
C TYR A 127 -6.14 -0.66 5.40
N ASN A 128 -5.25 -1.38 4.72
CA ASN A 128 -4.54 -2.54 5.28
C ASN A 128 -3.04 -2.56 4.97
N GLU A 129 -2.54 -1.63 4.15
CA GLU A 129 -1.11 -1.44 3.85
C GLU A 129 -0.73 0.03 3.97
N PHE A 130 0.52 0.25 4.40
CA PHE A 130 1.24 1.50 4.27
C PHE A 130 2.28 1.36 3.15
N LEU A 131 2.49 2.45 2.41
CA LEU A 131 3.69 2.67 1.62
C LEU A 131 4.42 3.87 2.23
N PHE A 132 5.69 3.69 2.55
CA PHE A 132 6.59 4.78 2.93
C PHE A 132 7.58 4.95 1.80
N ALA A 133 7.84 6.19 1.39
CA ALA A 133 8.86 6.46 0.38
C ALA A 133 9.49 7.83 0.58
N THR A 134 10.74 7.96 0.15
CA THR A 134 11.38 9.25 -0.05
C THR A 134 10.73 10.01 -1.22
N GLY A 135 10.89 11.33 -1.28
CA GLY A 135 10.29 12.17 -2.34
C GLY A 135 10.83 11.90 -3.74
N ASP A 136 12.03 11.35 -3.86
CA ASP A 136 12.61 10.89 -5.13
C ASP A 136 12.23 9.44 -5.50
N CYS A 137 11.45 8.76 -4.65
CA CYS A 137 11.07 7.36 -4.77
C CYS A 137 12.24 6.35 -4.81
N GLN A 138 13.46 6.74 -4.48
CA GLN A 138 14.61 5.82 -4.50
C GLN A 138 14.58 4.84 -3.33
N ARG A 139 14.08 5.29 -2.17
CA ARG A 139 13.89 4.42 -1.01
C ARG A 139 12.42 4.33 -0.69
N TRP A 140 11.94 3.10 -0.56
CA TRP A 140 10.55 2.84 -0.24
C TRP A 140 10.35 1.47 0.38
N LEU A 141 9.28 1.31 1.16
CA LEU A 141 8.80 -0.01 1.59
C LEU A 141 7.29 -0.04 1.73
N ILE A 142 6.75 -1.25 1.57
CA ILE A 142 5.35 -1.57 1.78
C ILE A 142 5.24 -2.52 2.97
N ALA A 143 4.41 -2.16 3.94
CA ALA A 143 4.19 -2.96 5.14
C ALA A 143 2.69 -3.06 5.45
N ARG A 144 2.30 -4.19 6.03
CA ARG A 144 0.92 -4.37 6.52
C ARG A 144 0.66 -3.46 7.70
N LYS A 145 -0.58 -2.96 7.80
CA LYS A 145 -1.03 -2.13 8.94
C LYS A 145 -0.72 -2.78 10.29
N TRP A 146 -0.98 -4.08 10.45
CA TRP A 146 -0.70 -4.79 11.71
C TRP A 146 0.81 -4.90 12.03
N SER A 147 1.66 -4.95 11.00
CA SER A 147 3.12 -5.02 11.18
C SER A 147 3.64 -3.69 11.76
N VAL A 148 3.14 -2.57 11.21
CA VAL A 148 3.50 -1.20 11.63
C VAL A 148 2.90 -0.84 12.99
N MET A 149 1.61 -1.10 13.20
CA MET A 149 0.83 -0.52 14.30
C MET A 149 0.94 -1.25 15.64
N ALA A 150 1.52 -2.45 15.68
CA ALA A 150 1.75 -3.16 16.93
C ALA A 150 2.74 -2.40 17.83
N GLN A 151 2.76 -2.68 19.13
CA GLN A 151 3.82 -2.18 20.02
C GLN A 151 5.01 -3.13 20.01
N TYR A 152 6.23 -2.58 19.97
CA TYR A 152 7.46 -3.37 19.95
C TYR A 152 8.70 -2.50 20.25
N ALA A 153 9.77 -3.16 20.70
CA ALA A 153 11.09 -2.55 20.85
C ALA A 153 12.12 -3.47 20.17
N ASN A 154 12.95 -2.90 19.29
CA ASN A 154 14.00 -3.62 18.57
C ASN A 154 13.59 -4.98 17.96
N ALA A 155 12.35 -5.08 17.47
CA ALA A 155 11.76 -6.37 17.09
C ALA A 155 11.62 -6.50 15.58
N HIS A 156 11.75 -7.73 15.07
CA HIS A 156 11.50 -8.04 13.67
C HIS A 156 10.07 -7.71 13.26
N ARG A 157 9.92 -6.84 12.27
CA ARG A 157 8.64 -6.46 11.66
C ARG A 157 8.64 -6.85 10.20
N TRP A 158 7.50 -7.39 9.75
CA TRP A 158 7.34 -7.85 8.37
C TRP A 158 7.20 -6.67 7.39
N ILE A 159 8.00 -6.74 6.34
CA ILE A 159 8.00 -5.85 5.17
C ILE A 159 7.61 -6.70 3.96
N GLU A 160 6.54 -6.34 3.28
CA GLU A 160 6.05 -7.09 2.11
C GLU A 160 6.99 -6.93 0.92
N LYS A 161 7.50 -5.72 0.70
CA LYS A 161 8.42 -5.37 -0.38
C LYS A 161 9.13 -4.05 -0.06
N SER A 162 10.33 -3.84 -0.60
CA SER A 162 11.03 -2.56 -0.53
C SER A 162 11.80 -2.27 -1.81
N SER A 163 12.39 -1.08 -1.89
CA SER A 163 13.35 -0.72 -2.94
C SER A 163 14.56 -1.65 -3.02
N GLN A 164 14.86 -2.39 -1.95
CA GLN A 164 16.02 -3.29 -1.89
C GLN A 164 15.64 -4.77 -2.07
N LYS A 165 14.42 -5.17 -1.70
CA LYS A 165 13.99 -6.56 -1.70
C LYS A 165 12.60 -6.70 -2.31
N SER A 166 12.53 -7.50 -3.37
CA SER A 166 11.28 -7.79 -4.09
C SER A 166 10.41 -8.85 -3.40
N LYS A 167 10.97 -9.59 -2.45
CA LYS A 167 10.30 -10.63 -1.64
C LYS A 167 10.13 -10.15 -0.20
N ARG A 168 9.13 -10.71 0.49
CA ARG A 168 8.83 -10.40 1.89
C ARG A 168 10.01 -10.77 2.80
N TYR A 169 10.34 -9.87 3.73
CA TYR A 169 11.41 -10.05 4.71
C TYR A 169 11.06 -9.32 6.01
N ALA A 170 11.94 -9.38 7.00
CA ALA A 170 11.79 -8.63 8.25
C ALA A 170 13.00 -7.73 8.52
N ALA A 171 12.74 -6.64 9.25
CA ALA A 171 13.76 -5.74 9.79
C ALA A 171 13.39 -5.34 11.22
N ARG A 172 14.37 -5.00 12.05
CA ARG A 172 14.16 -4.54 13.43
C ARG A 172 13.72 -3.09 13.48
N TRP A 173 12.56 -2.84 14.08
CA TRP A 173 11.98 -1.51 14.27
C TRP A 173 11.64 -1.23 15.73
N TYR A 174 11.23 0.00 16.02
CA TYR A 174 10.75 0.44 17.34
C TYR A 174 9.39 1.12 17.24
N HIS A 175 8.49 0.78 18.16
CA HIS A 175 7.20 1.41 18.37
C HIS A 175 6.75 1.20 19.82
N ARG A 176 7.46 1.85 20.72
CA ARG A 176 7.30 1.80 22.17
C ARG A 176 6.23 2.78 22.62
N TRP A 177 5.59 2.43 23.73
CA TRP A 177 4.60 3.30 24.37
C TRP A 177 5.25 4.59 24.86
N ARG A 178 4.51 5.71 24.80
CA ARG A 178 4.94 7.05 25.26
C ARG A 178 6.21 7.63 24.60
N VAL A 179 6.73 7.03 23.54
CA VAL A 179 7.84 7.60 22.76
C VAL A 179 7.27 8.37 21.56
N PRO A 180 7.15 9.72 21.63
CA PRO A 180 6.33 10.49 20.68
C PRO A 180 6.86 10.52 19.24
N HIS A 181 8.16 10.22 19.05
CA HIS A 181 8.78 10.19 17.72
C HIS A 181 8.66 8.83 17.00
N GLU A 182 8.09 7.83 17.67
CA GLU A 182 7.92 6.48 17.11
C GLU A 182 6.53 6.31 16.47
N PRO A 183 6.34 5.35 15.54
CA PRO A 183 7.25 4.28 15.14
C PRO A 183 8.47 4.74 14.32
N TRP A 184 9.56 3.97 14.40
CA TRP A 184 10.69 4.05 13.46
C TRP A 184 10.51 3.00 12.36
N ILE A 185 10.44 3.43 11.11
CA ILE A 185 10.25 2.53 9.95
C ILE A 185 11.46 2.65 9.04
N SER A 186 12.08 1.53 8.69
CA SER A 186 13.31 1.50 7.87
C SER A 186 13.39 0.25 6.98
N VAL A 187 14.10 0.35 5.86
CA VAL A 187 14.26 -0.78 4.92
C VAL A 187 15.20 -1.87 5.45
N THR A 188 16.09 -1.54 6.38
CA THR A 188 16.97 -2.47 7.11
C THR A 188 16.76 -2.30 8.63
N ASP A 189 17.45 -3.10 9.44
CA ASP A 189 17.44 -2.95 10.90
C ASP A 189 17.75 -1.51 11.32
N HIS A 190 16.96 -0.98 12.26
CA HIS A 190 16.97 0.43 12.65
C HIS A 190 18.37 0.96 12.93
N GLY A 191 19.19 0.27 13.75
CA GLY A 191 20.53 0.73 14.11
C GLY A 191 21.43 1.01 12.90
N SER A 192 21.50 0.08 11.95
CA SER A 192 22.24 0.27 10.70
C SER A 192 21.56 1.28 9.77
N ALA A 193 20.22 1.30 9.76
CA ALA A 193 19.44 2.14 8.86
C ALA A 193 19.62 3.63 9.11
N VAL A 194 19.82 4.03 10.37
CA VAL A 194 20.07 5.42 10.74
C VAL A 194 21.34 5.95 10.05
N HIS A 195 22.40 5.15 10.03
CA HIS A 195 23.69 5.56 9.47
C HIS A 195 23.71 5.49 7.93
N SER A 196 23.05 4.48 7.35
CA SER A 196 22.98 4.28 5.89
C SER A 196 21.90 5.11 5.20
N GLY A 197 21.11 5.90 5.92
CA GLY A 197 20.04 6.73 5.34
C GLY A 197 18.85 5.90 4.86
N HIS A 198 18.57 4.79 5.53
CA HIS A 198 17.53 3.81 5.18
C HIS A 198 16.25 3.94 6.03
N VAL A 199 16.16 4.98 6.86
CA VAL A 199 14.94 5.34 7.59
C VAL A 199 13.94 5.99 6.63
N LEU A 200 12.68 5.59 6.71
CA LEU A 200 11.59 6.06 5.85
C LEU A 200 10.47 6.76 6.61
N TYR A 201 10.46 6.69 7.94
CA TYR A 201 9.53 7.44 8.77
C TYR A 201 10.07 7.63 10.20
N GLY A 202 9.83 8.83 10.72
CA GLY A 202 9.87 9.20 12.13
C GLY A 202 8.84 10.29 12.43
N GLY A 203 8.46 10.45 13.69
CA GLY A 203 7.54 11.48 14.17
C GLY A 203 8.19 12.57 14.99
N ASN A 204 7.36 13.42 15.61
CA ASN A 204 7.72 14.46 16.58
C ASN A 204 8.84 15.42 16.12
N ASN A 205 8.89 15.76 14.83
CA ASN A 205 9.96 16.61 14.29
C ASN A 205 11.38 16.08 14.59
N PHE A 206 11.53 14.77 14.82
CA PHE A 206 12.81 14.22 15.25
C PHE A 206 13.89 14.48 14.18
N GLY A 207 15.04 14.97 14.62
CA GLY A 207 16.15 15.39 13.75
C GLY A 207 17.33 14.43 13.78
N ASN A 208 18.54 14.98 13.93
CA ASN A 208 19.81 14.25 13.97
C ASN A 208 20.08 13.43 12.70
N ILE A 209 20.98 12.46 12.82
CA ILE A 209 21.38 11.55 11.73
C ILE A 209 20.18 10.80 11.11
N HIS A 210 19.12 10.55 11.88
CA HIS A 210 17.87 9.96 11.36
C HIS A 210 17.26 10.78 10.23
N ALA A 211 17.30 12.10 10.31
CA ALA A 211 16.75 13.01 9.30
C ALA A 211 17.81 13.44 8.29
N SER A 212 18.98 13.87 8.76
CA SER A 212 20.02 14.49 7.91
C SER A 212 20.61 13.55 6.87
N ARG A 213 20.58 12.23 7.11
CA ARG A 213 21.01 11.21 6.15
C ARG A 213 19.98 10.90 5.07
N VAL A 214 18.74 11.36 5.21
CA VAL A 214 17.62 10.99 4.33
C VAL A 214 16.98 12.20 3.68
N LEU A 215 16.33 13.06 4.47
CA LEU A 215 15.38 14.05 3.96
C LEU A 215 16.01 15.08 3.01
N PRO A 216 17.19 15.68 3.30
CA PRO A 216 17.83 16.63 2.38
C PRO A 216 18.29 15.97 1.07
N LYS A 217 18.65 14.68 1.13
CA LYS A 217 19.24 13.94 0.00
C LYS A 217 18.19 13.32 -0.92
N HIS A 218 16.97 13.12 -0.42
CA HIS A 218 15.93 12.36 -1.13
C HIS A 218 14.59 13.10 -1.23
N LEU A 219 14.64 14.44 -1.25
CA LEU A 219 13.48 15.30 -1.49
C LEU A 219 12.34 15.09 -0.48
N GLY A 220 12.72 14.87 0.78
CA GLY A 220 11.77 14.64 1.87
C GLY A 220 11.23 13.21 1.92
N ALA A 221 10.07 13.04 2.55
CA ALA A 221 9.45 11.73 2.75
C ALA A 221 7.93 11.81 2.80
N ASN A 222 7.30 10.68 2.49
CA ASN A 222 5.87 10.59 2.22
C ASN A 222 5.30 9.28 2.77
N VAL A 223 4.05 9.35 3.22
CA VAL A 223 3.27 8.20 3.69
C VAL A 223 2.00 8.09 2.86
N TRP A 224 1.82 6.93 2.24
CA TRP A 224 0.57 6.54 1.60
C TRP A 224 -0.09 5.39 2.35
N ILE A 225 -1.41 5.31 2.22
CA ILE A 225 -2.19 4.15 2.62
C ILE A 225 -2.92 3.58 1.42
N ARG A 226 -3.07 2.25 1.38
CA ARG A 226 -3.97 1.59 0.43
C ARG A 226 -4.73 0.44 1.09
N ASN A 227 -5.88 0.11 0.51
CA ASN A 227 -6.66 -1.05 0.88
C ASN A 227 -6.48 -2.16 -0.16
N ARG A 228 -5.33 -2.83 -0.14
CA ARG A 228 -5.02 -3.87 -1.12
C ARG A 228 -5.98 -5.05 -0.97
N GLN A 229 -6.70 -5.37 -2.04
CA GLN A 229 -7.48 -6.61 -2.10
C GLN A 229 -6.53 -7.77 -2.33
N ILE A 230 -6.40 -8.68 -1.36
CA ILE A 230 -5.45 -9.79 -1.44
C ILE A 230 -6.20 -11.03 -1.93
N LYS A 231 -5.92 -11.47 -3.15
CA LYS A 231 -6.32 -12.81 -3.61
C LYS A 231 -5.33 -13.82 -3.02
N LYS A 232 -5.76 -14.53 -1.99
CA LYS A 232 -5.01 -15.66 -1.44
C LYS A 232 -5.98 -16.79 -1.18
N THR A 233 -5.60 -17.98 -1.62
CA THR A 233 -6.37 -19.20 -1.43
C THR A 233 -5.47 -20.26 -0.82
N CYS A 234 -6.02 -21.01 0.12
CA CYS A 234 -5.38 -22.19 0.70
C CYS A 234 -5.90 -23.48 0.02
N ALA A 235 -6.58 -23.35 -1.12
CA ALA A 235 -7.18 -24.48 -1.83
C ALA A 235 -6.18 -25.47 -2.44
N HIS A 236 -4.88 -25.20 -2.35
CA HIS A 236 -3.79 -26.06 -2.80
C HIS A 236 -3.20 -26.91 -1.66
N LEU A 237 -3.57 -26.67 -0.40
CA LEU A 237 -3.03 -27.42 0.72
C LEU A 237 -3.48 -28.89 0.65
N ASN A 238 -2.63 -29.81 1.10
CA ASN A 238 -2.95 -31.25 1.22
C ASN A 238 -3.56 -31.87 -0.05
N GLY A 239 -2.90 -31.72 -1.20
CA GLY A 239 -3.38 -32.27 -2.48
C GLY A 239 -4.47 -31.43 -3.18
N GLY A 240 -5.02 -30.42 -2.50
CA GLY A 240 -5.92 -29.45 -3.08
C GLY A 240 -7.38 -29.90 -3.21
N GLY A 241 -8.12 -29.31 -4.16
CA GLY A 241 -9.55 -29.62 -4.36
C GLY A 241 -10.52 -28.94 -3.37
N TRP A 242 -10.01 -28.12 -2.46
CA TRP A 242 -10.85 -27.52 -1.40
C TRP A 242 -11.76 -26.40 -1.92
N THR A 243 -13.05 -26.49 -1.58
CA THR A 243 -14.01 -25.40 -1.76
C THR A 243 -14.08 -24.54 -0.51
N ARG A 244 -13.71 -23.26 -0.61
CA ARG A 244 -13.87 -22.32 0.51
C ARG A 244 -15.34 -21.95 0.71
N VAL A 245 -15.91 -22.34 1.84
CA VAL A 245 -17.32 -22.12 2.19
C VAL A 245 -17.55 -21.06 3.28
N ARG A 246 -16.51 -20.70 4.03
CA ARG A 246 -16.60 -19.69 5.10
C ARG A 246 -15.31 -18.88 5.23
N HIS A 247 -15.43 -17.62 5.62
CA HIS A 247 -14.30 -16.70 5.76
C HIS A 247 -14.55 -15.66 6.87
N VAL A 248 -13.47 -15.33 7.59
CA VAL A 248 -13.34 -14.13 8.43
C VAL A 248 -12.03 -13.40 8.08
N PRO A 249 -12.04 -12.07 7.93
CA PRO A 249 -10.82 -11.32 7.60
C PRO A 249 -9.89 -11.19 8.80
N ALA A 250 -8.60 -10.89 8.53
CA ALA A 250 -7.65 -10.58 9.58
C ALA A 250 -8.09 -9.35 10.40
N GLY A 251 -7.97 -9.43 11.73
CA GLY A 251 -8.40 -8.36 12.65
C GLY A 251 -9.91 -8.32 12.92
N TYR A 252 -10.67 -9.30 12.45
CA TYR A 252 -12.06 -9.49 12.89
C TYR A 252 -12.06 -9.88 14.37
N LYS A 253 -12.92 -9.23 15.18
CA LYS A 253 -12.87 -9.35 16.65
C LYS A 253 -13.35 -10.71 17.18
N ASN A 254 -14.22 -11.38 16.43
CA ASN A 254 -14.83 -12.66 16.79
C ASN A 254 -14.49 -13.74 15.76
N TRP A 255 -14.74 -15.01 16.08
CA TRP A 255 -14.74 -16.08 15.09
C TRP A 255 -15.99 -16.00 14.19
N HIS A 256 -16.20 -17.02 13.34
CA HIS A 256 -17.32 -17.08 12.41
C HIS A 256 -18.67 -16.76 13.08
N PRO A 257 -19.49 -15.81 12.53
CA PRO A 257 -20.83 -15.52 13.04
C PRO A 257 -21.82 -16.69 13.04
N ALA A 258 -21.55 -17.75 12.27
CA ALA A 258 -22.43 -18.89 12.17
C ALA A 258 -22.48 -19.71 13.46
N LYS A 259 -23.70 -20.04 13.89
CA LYS A 259 -24.00 -20.88 15.07
C LYS A 259 -24.49 -22.27 14.67
N ASP A 260 -24.15 -22.72 13.48
CA ASP A 260 -24.70 -23.94 12.87
C ASP A 260 -23.93 -25.22 13.21
N GLN A 261 -23.01 -25.18 14.18
CA GLN A 261 -22.21 -26.36 14.59
C GLN A 261 -21.54 -27.06 13.39
N LEU A 262 -21.06 -26.29 12.40
CA LEU A 262 -20.49 -26.80 11.14
C LEU A 262 -21.45 -27.65 10.28
N ARG A 263 -22.77 -27.63 10.53
CA ARG A 263 -23.78 -28.29 9.68
C ARG A 263 -23.87 -27.66 8.29
N GLY A 264 -23.52 -26.38 8.17
CA GLY A 264 -23.48 -25.67 6.88
C GLY A 264 -24.79 -24.99 6.48
N THR A 265 -25.71 -24.78 7.42
CA THR A 265 -27.04 -24.21 7.17
C THR A 265 -27.06 -22.68 7.19
N VAL A 266 -26.03 -22.04 7.76
CA VAL A 266 -25.99 -20.58 7.92
C VAL A 266 -25.18 -19.92 6.80
N ALA A 267 -25.84 -19.03 6.04
CA ALA A 267 -25.22 -18.12 5.08
C ALA A 267 -25.29 -16.66 5.55
N TYR A 268 -24.23 -15.90 5.27
CA TYR A 268 -24.18 -14.45 5.53
C TYR A 268 -23.09 -13.81 4.67
N GLY A 269 -23.23 -12.50 4.44
CA GLY A 269 -22.27 -11.74 3.63
C GLY A 269 -22.21 -12.18 2.17
N LYS A 270 -21.32 -11.58 1.40
CA LYS A 270 -21.11 -11.91 -0.02
C LYS A 270 -19.85 -12.74 -0.18
N LYS A 271 -19.97 -13.96 -0.74
CA LYS A 271 -18.82 -14.81 -1.08
C LYS A 271 -17.82 -14.02 -1.92
N SER A 272 -16.55 -14.15 -1.56
CA SER A 272 -15.46 -13.41 -2.19
C SER A 272 -14.24 -14.29 -2.32
N GLU A 273 -13.41 -14.02 -3.32
CA GLU A 273 -12.07 -14.63 -3.49
C GLU A 273 -11.00 -13.95 -2.62
N TYR A 274 -11.24 -12.72 -2.15
CA TYR A 274 -10.25 -11.93 -1.41
C TYR A 274 -10.25 -12.26 0.09
N VAL A 275 -9.08 -12.44 0.70
CA VAL A 275 -8.95 -12.64 2.17
C VAL A 275 -9.17 -11.36 2.98
N THR A 276 -9.36 -10.25 2.29
CA THR A 276 -9.66 -8.93 2.85
C THR A 276 -11.15 -8.58 2.79
N ALA A 277 -11.97 -9.50 2.27
CA ALA A 277 -13.42 -9.31 2.23
C ALA A 277 -14.01 -9.34 3.65
N PRO A 278 -15.16 -8.68 3.89
CA PRO A 278 -15.93 -8.90 5.11
C PRO A 278 -16.22 -10.38 5.34
N ALA A 279 -16.53 -10.76 6.58
CA ALA A 279 -16.87 -12.14 6.91
C ALA A 279 -18.05 -12.61 6.04
N TRP A 280 -17.96 -13.86 5.56
CA TRP A 280 -19.03 -14.48 4.79
C TRP A 280 -19.11 -15.98 5.03
N SER A 281 -20.27 -16.55 4.78
CA SER A 281 -20.57 -17.97 4.77
C SER A 281 -21.55 -18.25 3.62
N VAL A 282 -21.33 -19.34 2.91
CA VAL A 282 -22.36 -19.91 2.02
C VAL A 282 -22.89 -21.19 2.64
N ARG A 283 -24.12 -21.57 2.27
CA ARG A 283 -24.64 -22.88 2.62
C ARG A 283 -23.83 -23.98 1.94
N PHE A 284 -23.60 -25.06 2.67
CA PHE A 284 -22.90 -26.26 2.19
C PHE A 284 -23.51 -27.55 2.75
N ASP A 285 -24.65 -27.45 3.41
CA ASP A 285 -25.39 -28.56 4.02
C ASP A 285 -25.93 -29.56 2.99
N ALA A 286 -26.27 -29.09 1.78
CA ALA A 286 -26.69 -29.94 0.65
C ALA A 286 -25.52 -30.40 -0.25
N THR A 287 -24.28 -29.99 0.04
CA THR A 287 -23.12 -30.36 -0.77
C THR A 287 -22.54 -31.69 -0.27
N PRO A 288 -22.30 -32.69 -1.14
CA PRO A 288 -21.57 -33.89 -0.75
C PRO A 288 -20.10 -33.59 -0.43
N PHE A 289 -19.65 -33.96 0.77
CA PHE A 289 -18.24 -33.92 1.19
C PHE A 289 -18.04 -34.80 2.44
N ASN A 290 -16.80 -35.25 2.68
CA ASN A 290 -16.45 -36.12 3.80
C ASN A 290 -15.33 -35.57 4.71
N GLN A 291 -14.76 -34.41 4.39
CA GLN A 291 -13.67 -33.79 5.16
C GLN A 291 -13.85 -32.28 5.27
N PHE A 292 -13.38 -31.72 6.39
CA PHE A 292 -13.18 -30.28 6.57
C PHE A 292 -11.69 -29.95 6.53
N MET A 293 -11.36 -28.81 5.92
CA MET A 293 -10.07 -28.15 6.09
C MET A 293 -10.27 -26.79 6.77
N PHE A 294 -9.54 -26.55 7.85
CA PHE A 294 -9.45 -25.24 8.51
C PHE A 294 -8.07 -24.66 8.23
N ALA A 295 -8.00 -23.38 7.86
CA ALA A 295 -6.73 -22.71 7.59
C ALA A 295 -6.75 -21.23 7.95
N THR A 296 -5.62 -20.70 8.43
CA THR A 296 -5.43 -19.25 8.52
C THR A 296 -5.36 -18.63 7.13
N GLY A 297 -5.77 -17.37 6.98
CA GLY A 297 -5.79 -16.69 5.67
C GLY A 297 -4.41 -16.55 5.00
N ASP A 298 -3.32 -16.77 5.74
CA ASP A 298 -1.95 -16.84 5.23
C ASP A 298 -1.47 -18.28 4.93
N CYS A 299 -2.32 -19.28 5.12
CA CYS A 299 -2.10 -20.71 4.91
C CYS A 299 -0.96 -21.32 5.76
N LYS A 300 -0.54 -20.66 6.84
CA LYS A 300 0.55 -21.15 7.70
C LYS A 300 0.11 -22.13 8.78
N LYS A 301 -1.12 -21.97 9.29
CA LYS A 301 -1.73 -22.92 10.22
C LYS A 301 -2.91 -23.55 9.51
N TRP A 302 -2.95 -24.87 9.46
CA TRP A 302 -4.04 -25.59 8.85
C TRP A 302 -4.18 -26.97 9.49
N LEU A 303 -5.37 -27.55 9.38
CA LEU A 303 -5.65 -28.94 9.73
C LEU A 303 -6.74 -29.48 8.81
N VAL A 304 -6.72 -30.80 8.57
CA VAL A 304 -7.77 -31.54 7.88
C VAL A 304 -8.37 -32.54 8.86
N ALA A 305 -9.69 -32.61 8.90
CA ALA A 305 -10.42 -33.55 9.76
C ALA A 305 -11.56 -34.21 8.98
N PRO A 306 -11.86 -35.51 9.22
CA PRO A 306 -13.09 -36.11 8.73
C PRO A 306 -14.33 -35.36 9.22
N LYS A 307 -15.39 -35.36 8.40
CA LYS A 307 -16.65 -34.66 8.70
C LYS A 307 -17.25 -35.10 10.04
N TRP A 308 -17.28 -36.40 10.31
CA TRP A 308 -17.82 -36.97 11.55
C TRP A 308 -17.08 -36.46 12.79
N SER A 309 -15.74 -36.52 12.75
CA SER A 309 -14.87 -36.06 13.85
C SER A 309 -15.04 -34.57 14.13
N ALA A 310 -15.15 -33.74 13.08
CA ALA A 310 -15.32 -32.29 13.25
C ALA A 310 -16.72 -31.88 13.73
N GLN A 311 -17.74 -32.70 13.47
CA GLN A 311 -19.14 -32.45 13.87
C GLN A 311 -19.49 -33.09 15.21
N GLY A 312 -18.59 -33.90 15.80
CA GLY A 312 -18.85 -34.60 17.05
C GLY A 312 -19.91 -35.69 16.90
N GLN A 313 -19.95 -36.34 15.73
CA GLN A 313 -20.73 -37.53 15.45
C GLN A 313 -19.84 -38.76 15.43
#